data_AF-A0A6F8XY47-F1
#
_entry.id   AF-A0A6F8XY47-F1
#
_cell.length_a   1.000
_cell.length_b   1.000
_cell.length_c   1.000
_cell.angle_alpha   90.00
_cell.angle_beta   90.00
_cell.angle_gamma   90.00
#
_symmetry.space_group_name_H-M   'P 1'
#
loop_
_entity.id
_entity.type
_entity.pdbx_description
1 polymer ?
#
loop_
_entity_poly.entity_id
_entity_poly.type
_entity_poly.pdbx_seq_one_letter_code
_entity_poly.pdbx_strand_id
1 'polypeptide(L)'
;MNRIGWRLASAVAFVTAGMALAIVYTGAPASPPAPRVAPPVYAAASGKPKVVGLPAENAPPAELTIASIGVRTPLVDLNRNPDGTLTVPSDYQVAGWYANGPTPAKVAAHRRSSPDTSTRKTALPSSTG
;
A
#
# COMPACT_ATOMS: atom_id res chain seq x y z
N MET A 1 23.85 -49.39 -45.24
CA MET A 1 22.75 -48.40 -45.38
C MET A 1 21.69 -48.83 -44.37
N ASN A 2 21.28 -48.06 -43.35
CA ASN A 2 20.24 -47.02 -43.42
C ASN A 2 20.33 -46.18 -42.11
N ARG A 3 20.92 -44.97 -42.12
CA ARG A 3 20.96 -44.06 -40.95
C ARG A 3 20.25 -42.71 -41.18
N ILE A 4 19.58 -42.57 -42.32
CA ILE A 4 19.08 -41.29 -42.85
C ILE A 4 17.56 -41.12 -42.63
N GLY A 5 16.82 -42.20 -42.37
CA GLY A 5 15.36 -42.13 -42.18
C GLY A 5 14.89 -41.42 -40.91
N TRP A 6 15.76 -41.29 -39.88
CA TRP A 6 15.32 -40.77 -38.58
C TRP A 6 15.45 -39.26 -38.42
N ARG A 7 16.20 -38.58 -39.30
CA ARG A 7 16.37 -37.11 -39.22
C ARG A 7 15.33 -36.33 -40.00
N LEU A 8 14.61 -36.97 -40.93
CA LEU A 8 13.59 -36.32 -41.73
C LEU A 8 12.22 -36.30 -41.03
N ALA A 9 11.93 -37.25 -40.14
CA ALA A 9 10.70 -37.25 -39.34
C ALA A 9 10.64 -36.09 -38.33
N SER A 10 11.79 -35.58 -37.89
CA SER A 10 11.87 -34.48 -36.91
C SER A 10 11.66 -33.08 -37.49
N ALA A 11 11.81 -32.86 -38.80
CA ALA A 11 11.66 -31.52 -39.37
C ALA A 11 10.19 -31.13 -39.65
N VAL A 12 9.34 -32.10 -39.99
CA VAL A 12 7.93 -31.84 -40.36
C VAL A 12 7.03 -31.65 -39.14
N ALA A 13 7.35 -32.28 -38.01
CA ALA A 13 6.59 -32.14 -36.77
C ALA A 13 6.74 -30.75 -36.09
N PHE A 14 7.87 -30.06 -36.28
CA PHE A 14 8.10 -28.75 -35.66
C PHE A 14 7.34 -27.62 -36.36
N VAL A 15 7.11 -27.72 -37.67
CA VAL A 15 6.46 -26.64 -38.45
C VAL A 15 4.95 -26.61 -38.21
N THR A 16 4.30 -27.76 -37.98
CA THR A 16 2.85 -27.82 -37.71
C THR A 16 2.51 -27.46 -36.26
N ALA A 17 3.35 -27.84 -35.28
CA ALA A 17 3.15 -27.48 -33.88
C ALA A 17 3.33 -25.96 -33.61
N GLY A 18 4.26 -25.30 -34.31
CA GLY A 18 4.46 -23.85 -34.19
C GLY A 18 3.31 -23.03 -34.77
N MET A 19 2.70 -23.50 -35.87
CA MET A 19 1.63 -22.77 -36.57
C MET A 19 0.27 -22.87 -35.85
N ALA A 20 -0.02 -23.99 -35.18
CA ALA A 20 -1.22 -24.12 -34.36
C ALA A 20 -1.17 -23.26 -33.07
N LEU A 21 0.02 -23.05 -32.50
CA LEU A 21 0.19 -22.21 -31.33
C LEU A 21 -0.01 -20.71 -31.66
N ALA A 22 0.38 -20.27 -32.85
CA ALA A 22 0.23 -18.87 -33.28
C ALA A 22 -1.24 -18.46 -33.53
N ILE A 23 -2.12 -19.40 -33.92
CA ILE A 23 -3.54 -19.12 -34.19
C ILE A 23 -4.36 -19.05 -32.88
N VAL A 24 -3.94 -19.75 -31.83
CA VAL A 24 -4.66 -19.76 -30.53
C VAL A 24 -4.38 -18.49 -29.70
N TYR A 25 -3.26 -17.80 -29.93
CA TYR A 25 -2.86 -16.63 -29.12
C TYR A 25 -3.40 -15.27 -29.60
N THR A 26 -4.13 -15.18 -30.72
CA THR A 26 -4.58 -13.90 -31.29
C THR A 26 -6.00 -13.49 -30.92
N GLY A 27 -6.68 -14.26 -30.08
CA GLY A 27 -8.07 -14.01 -29.68
C GLY A 27 -8.23 -13.68 -28.20
N ALA A 28 -7.54 -12.67 -27.67
CA ALA A 28 -7.88 -12.15 -26.33
C ALA A 28 -9.17 -11.32 -26.46
N PRO A 29 -10.32 -11.74 -25.90
CA PRO A 29 -11.50 -10.89 -25.87
C PRO A 29 -11.15 -9.62 -25.09
N ALA A 30 -11.52 -8.46 -25.64
CA ALA A 30 -11.39 -7.19 -24.94
C ALA A 30 -12.08 -7.32 -23.57
N SER A 31 -11.30 -7.35 -22.50
CA SER A 31 -11.85 -7.42 -21.14
C SER A 31 -12.68 -6.16 -20.91
N PRO A 32 -13.95 -6.27 -20.49
CA PRO A 32 -14.72 -5.09 -20.13
C PRO A 32 -13.95 -4.33 -19.04
N PRO A 33 -13.97 -2.98 -19.08
CA PRO A 33 -13.27 -2.19 -18.07
C PRO A 33 -13.76 -2.61 -16.69
N ALA A 34 -12.83 -3.02 -15.81
CA ALA A 34 -13.15 -3.40 -14.45
C ALA A 34 -13.95 -2.28 -13.78
N PRO A 35 -15.02 -2.58 -13.02
CA PRO A 35 -15.73 -1.58 -12.24
C PRO A 35 -14.73 -0.81 -11.38
N ARG A 36 -14.66 0.51 -11.56
CA ARG A 36 -13.88 1.36 -10.67
C ARG A 36 -14.58 1.36 -9.31
N VAL A 37 -14.07 0.54 -8.38
CA VAL A 37 -14.44 0.64 -6.98
C VAL A 37 -13.96 2.01 -6.50
N ALA A 38 -14.91 2.87 -6.10
CA ALA A 38 -14.55 4.15 -5.50
C ALA A 38 -13.70 3.88 -4.25
N PRO A 39 -12.60 4.61 -4.04
CA PRO A 39 -11.81 4.45 -2.83
C PRO A 39 -12.71 4.70 -1.61
N PRO A 40 -12.60 3.87 -0.54
CA PRO A 40 -13.38 4.09 0.67
C PRO A 40 -13.11 5.49 1.21
N VAL A 41 -14.19 6.25 1.42
CA VAL A 41 -14.12 7.56 2.06
C VAL A 41 -14.01 7.34 3.56
N TYR A 42 -12.79 7.32 4.08
CA TYR A 42 -12.56 7.33 5.51
C TYR A 42 -12.89 8.73 6.04
N ALA A 43 -13.87 8.82 6.96
CA ALA A 43 -14.11 10.06 7.68
C ALA A 43 -12.83 10.45 8.44
N ALA A 44 -12.32 11.65 8.17
CA ALA A 44 -11.20 12.18 8.94
C ALA A 44 -11.61 12.27 10.42
N ALA A 45 -10.79 11.70 11.30
CA ALA A 45 -10.99 11.86 12.73
C ALA A 45 -11.01 13.38 13.05
N SER A 46 -12.18 13.87 13.48
CA SER A 46 -12.43 15.28 13.77
C SER A 46 -11.88 15.73 15.14
N GLY A 47 -11.27 14.82 15.90
CA GLY A 47 -10.62 15.11 17.15
C GLY A 47 -9.21 15.67 16.94
N LYS A 48 -8.90 16.81 17.55
CA LYS A 48 -7.51 17.26 17.67
C LYS A 48 -6.75 16.22 18.51
N PRO A 49 -5.64 15.64 18.04
CA PRO A 49 -4.83 14.76 18.87
C PRO A 49 -4.40 15.53 20.12
N LYS A 50 -4.76 15.00 21.29
CA LYS A 50 -4.32 15.56 22.57
C LYS A 50 -2.85 15.20 22.74
N VAL A 51 -1.96 16.13 22.42
CA VAL A 51 -0.52 15.98 22.64
C VAL A 51 -0.23 16.30 24.11
N VAL A 52 -0.12 15.27 24.95
CA VAL A 52 0.32 15.42 26.35
C VAL A 52 1.83 15.33 26.39
N GLY A 53 2.51 16.48 26.25
CA GLY A 53 3.96 16.52 26.07
C GLY A 53 4.40 15.88 24.75
N LEU A 54 5.56 16.29 24.23
CA LEU A 54 6.16 15.57 23.12
C LEU A 54 7.00 14.45 23.72
N PRO A 55 6.73 13.17 23.39
CA PRO A 55 7.69 12.11 23.65
C PRO A 55 9.04 12.48 23.04
N ALA A 56 10.13 11.96 23.61
CA ALA A 56 11.43 12.04 22.96
C ALA A 56 11.30 11.55 21.50
N GLU A 57 12.06 12.15 20.58
CA GLU A 57 11.90 11.91 19.14
C GLU A 57 11.98 10.41 18.76
N ASN A 58 12.70 9.62 19.56
CA ASN A 58 12.88 8.18 19.36
C ASN A 58 12.14 7.31 20.39
N ALA A 59 11.19 7.86 21.15
CA ALA A 59 10.42 7.08 22.11
C ALA A 59 9.58 6.01 21.38
N PRO A 60 9.60 4.73 21.83
CA PRO A 60 8.79 3.70 21.23
C PRO A 60 7.29 3.94 21.51
N PRO A 61 6.41 3.49 20.62
CA PRO A 61 4.97 3.55 20.84
C PRO A 61 4.56 2.58 21.94
N ALA A 62 3.80 3.08 22.92
CA ALA A 62 3.42 2.32 24.11
C ALA A 62 1.92 1.95 24.16
N GLU A 63 1.04 2.88 23.76
CA GLU A 63 -0.41 2.72 23.92
C GLU A 63 -1.20 3.34 22.75
N LEU A 64 -2.27 2.67 22.33
CA LEU A 64 -3.22 3.12 21.32
C LEU A 64 -4.57 3.40 21.97
N THR A 65 -5.13 4.59 21.73
CA THR A 65 -6.48 4.96 22.19
C THR A 65 -7.29 5.54 21.03
N ILE A 66 -8.48 5.01 20.79
CA ILE A 66 -9.46 5.53 19.83
C ILE A 66 -10.79 5.74 20.56
N ALA A 67 -10.94 6.93 21.13
CA ALA A 67 -12.04 7.24 22.04
C ALA A 67 -13.43 7.08 21.41
N SER A 68 -13.59 7.44 20.13
CA SER A 68 -14.89 7.39 19.44
C SER A 68 -15.46 5.98 19.30
N ILE A 69 -14.62 4.94 19.37
CA ILE A 69 -15.01 3.54 19.29
C ILE A 69 -14.61 2.74 20.54
N GLY A 70 -14.19 3.42 21.61
CA GLY A 70 -13.85 2.79 22.89
C GLY A 70 -12.61 1.89 22.88
N VAL A 71 -11.69 2.04 21.92
CA VAL A 71 -10.47 1.22 21.87
C VAL A 71 -9.41 1.81 22.80
N ARG A 72 -8.83 0.96 23.63
CA ARG A 72 -7.65 1.26 24.46
C ARG A 72 -6.81 -0.01 24.62
N THR A 73 -5.61 -0.04 24.04
CA THR A 73 -4.76 -1.23 24.02
C THR A 73 -3.27 -0.87 24.14
N PRO A 74 -2.44 -1.69 24.80
CA PRO A 74 -0.99 -1.58 24.65
C PRO A 74 -0.58 -1.87 23.20
N LEU A 75 0.60 -1.42 22.80
CA LEU A 75 1.24 -1.87 21.55
C LEU A 75 2.33 -2.89 21.84
N VAL A 76 2.44 -3.89 20.97
CA VAL A 76 3.55 -4.84 20.94
C VAL A 76 4.40 -4.65 19.70
N ASP A 77 5.69 -4.94 19.80
CA ASP A 77 6.59 -4.86 18.65
C ASP A 77 6.37 -6.04 17.69
N LEU A 78 6.15 -5.70 16.42
CA LEU A 78 6.11 -6.63 15.30
C LEU A 78 7.45 -6.58 14.58
N ASN A 79 8.02 -7.75 14.39
CA ASN A 79 9.25 -7.92 13.64
C ASN A 79 8.96 -8.56 12.29
N ARG A 80 9.97 -8.53 11.43
CA ARG A 80 9.93 -9.28 10.18
C ARG A 80 10.58 -10.64 10.42
N ASN A 81 9.86 -11.70 10.08
CA ASN A 81 10.37 -13.05 10.10
C ASN A 81 11.44 -13.24 9.00
N PRO A 82 12.30 -14.28 9.09
CA PRO A 82 13.35 -14.54 8.09
C PRO A 82 12.81 -14.75 6.66
N ASP A 83 11.58 -15.24 6.53
CA ASP A 83 10.87 -15.43 5.26
C ASP A 83 10.30 -14.12 4.68
N GLY A 84 10.46 -13.01 5.39
CA GLY A 84 10.01 -11.69 4.98
C GLY A 84 8.57 -11.34 5.38
N THR A 85 7.86 -12.21 6.09
CA THR A 85 6.52 -11.94 6.65
C THR A 85 6.60 -11.12 7.93
N LEU A 86 5.49 -10.53 8.39
CA LEU A 86 5.43 -9.88 9.70
C LEU A 86 5.03 -10.89 10.79
N THR A 87 5.72 -10.81 11.93
CA THR A 87 5.30 -11.48 13.15
C THR A 87 3.92 -10.97 13.55
N VAL A 88 3.03 -11.89 13.93
CA VAL A 88 1.68 -11.57 14.39
C VAL A 88 1.66 -11.65 15.92
N PRO A 89 0.96 -10.74 16.61
CA PRO A 89 0.72 -10.87 18.04
C PRO A 89 0.08 -12.22 18.40
N SER A 90 0.45 -12.78 19.55
CA SER A 90 -0.20 -13.98 20.09
C SER A 90 -1.67 -13.75 20.45
N ASP A 91 -2.00 -12.52 20.87
CA ASP A 91 -3.35 -12.07 21.16
C ASP A 91 -3.84 -11.14 20.04
N TYR A 92 -4.95 -11.54 19.39
CA TYR A 92 -5.57 -10.78 18.31
C TYR A 92 -6.21 -9.46 18.78
N GLN A 93 -6.46 -9.30 20.08
CA GLN A 93 -7.02 -8.07 20.65
C GLN A 93 -5.96 -6.97 20.83
N VAL A 94 -4.68 -7.28 20.64
CA VAL A 94 -3.57 -6.36 20.85
C VAL A 94 -3.05 -5.85 19.51
N ALA A 95 -2.95 -4.53 19.40
CA ALA A 95 -2.36 -3.89 18.23
C ALA A 95 -0.84 -4.05 18.23
N GLY A 96 -0.27 -4.30 17.05
CA GLY A 96 1.17 -4.35 16.85
C GLY A 96 1.72 -3.09 16.20
N TRP A 97 2.92 -2.68 16.59
CA TRP A 97 3.72 -1.67 15.92
C TRP A 97 4.87 -2.32 15.15
N TYR A 98 5.11 -1.95 13.90
CA TYR A 98 6.31 -2.46 13.21
C TYR A 98 7.57 -1.82 13.80
N ALA A 99 8.43 -2.63 14.42
CA ALA A 99 9.58 -2.17 15.20
C ALA A 99 10.57 -1.30 14.40
N ASN A 100 10.73 -1.59 13.11
CA ASN A 100 11.59 -0.80 12.20
C ASN A 100 10.85 0.39 11.56
N GLY A 101 9.63 0.69 12.00
CA GLY A 101 8.82 1.82 11.53
C GLY A 101 9.22 3.15 12.18
N PRO A 102 8.76 4.29 11.62
CA PRO A 102 9.02 5.60 12.20
C PRO A 102 8.32 5.76 13.54
N THR A 103 8.91 6.42 14.52
CA THR A 103 8.22 6.71 15.79
C THR A 103 7.07 7.70 15.59
N PRO A 104 6.00 7.64 16.42
CA PRO A 104 4.85 8.55 16.30
C PRO A 104 5.23 10.04 16.31
N ALA A 105 6.25 10.41 17.11
CA ALA A 105 6.74 11.78 17.18
C ALA A 105 7.33 12.26 15.84
N LYS A 106 8.10 11.41 15.14
CA LYS A 106 8.69 11.74 13.82
C LYS A 106 7.61 11.95 12.75
N VAL A 107 6.58 11.10 12.74
CA VAL A 107 5.47 11.22 11.78
C VAL A 107 4.68 12.52 11.98
N ALA A 108 4.42 12.89 13.24
CA ALA A 108 3.73 14.14 13.56
C ALA A 108 4.55 15.40 13.21
N ALA A 109 5.88 15.34 13.35
CA ALA A 109 6.76 16.45 12.99
C ALA A 109 6.71 16.77 11.49
N HIS A 110 6.73 15.75 10.62
CA HIS A 110 6.66 15.92 9.17
C HIS A 110 5.37 16.63 8.71
N ARG A 111 4.23 16.36 9.35
CA ARG A 111 2.94 16.99 9.00
C ARG A 111 2.92 18.50 9.32
N ARG A 112 3.63 18.95 10.36
CA ARG A 112 3.67 20.37 10.73
C ARG A 112 4.45 21.24 9.75
N SER A 113 5.35 20.66 8.96
CA SER A 113 6.17 21.38 7.98
C SER A 113 5.48 21.66 6.64
N SER A 114 4.21 21.27 6.44
CA SER A 114 3.47 21.73 5.25
C SER A 114 3.19 23.23 5.35
N PRO A 115 3.66 24.06 4.41
CA PRO A 115 3.35 25.49 4.39
C PRO A 115 1.86 25.66 4.11
N ASP A 116 1.18 26.38 5.01
CA ASP A 116 -0.20 26.83 4.83
C ASP A 116 -0.26 27.80 3.63
N THR A 117 -0.57 27.26 2.44
CA THR A 117 -0.79 28.07 1.23
C THR A 117 -2.19 28.67 1.18
N SER A 118 -2.98 28.61 2.26
CA SER A 118 -4.38 29.06 2.27
C SER A 118 -4.59 30.59 2.36
N THR A 119 -3.54 31.42 2.22
CA THR A 119 -3.64 32.88 2.41
C THR A 119 -3.32 33.73 1.16
N ARG A 120 -3.65 33.27 -0.05
CA ARG A 120 -3.70 34.15 -1.25
C ARG A 120 -4.88 33.88 -2.17
N LYS A 121 -6.11 34.18 -1.73
CA LYS A 121 -7.22 34.43 -2.68
C LYS A 121 -8.37 35.28 -2.14
N THR A 122 -8.09 36.31 -1.35
CA THR A 122 -9.10 37.34 -1.07
C THR A 122 -8.44 38.71 -0.95
N ALA A 123 -8.00 39.26 -2.08
CA ALA A 123 -7.84 40.70 -2.22
C ALA A 123 -8.69 41.09 -3.44
N LEU A 124 -9.95 41.45 -3.19
CA LEU A 124 -10.71 42.23 -4.16
C LEU A 124 -10.00 43.58 -4.32
N PRO A 125 -9.72 44.09 -5.53
CA PRO A 125 -9.41 45.50 -5.67
C PRO A 125 -10.71 46.30 -5.47
N SER A 126 -10.75 47.09 -4.39
CA SER A 126 -11.67 48.21 -4.25
C SER A 126 -11.38 49.21 -5.37
N SER A 127 -12.24 49.26 -6.39
CA SER A 127 -12.20 50.32 -7.40
C SER A 127 -12.88 51.55 -6.83
N THR A 128 -12.07 52.52 -6.43
CA THR A 128 -12.45 53.93 -6.28
C THR A 128 -12.15 54.64 -7.60
N GLY A 129 -13.14 55.34 -8.16
CA GLY A 129 -13.00 56.15 -9.38
C GLY A 129 -14.31 56.30 -10.11
#